data_AF-A0A537MZV0-F1
#
_entry.id   AF-A0A537MZV0-F1
#
_cell.length_a   1.000
_cell.length_b   1.000
_cell.length_c   1.000
_cell.angle_alpha   90.00
_cell.angle_beta   90.00
_cell.angle_gamma   90.00
#
_symmetry.space_group_name_H-M   'P 1'
#
loop_
_entity.id
_entity.type
_entity.pdbx_description
1 polymer ?
#
loop_
_entity_poly.entity_id
_entity_poly.type
_entity_poly.pdbx_seq_one_letter_code
_entity_poly.pdbx_strand_id
1 'polypeptide(L)'
;MVKFELLKDAGVLLVEPKSALSADDFREISRVIDPYIREKGKLTGLLIEAPSFPGWDSFGALIEHMKFVHDHHRKIDRVAAVTDNAFLKI
;
A
#
# COMPACT_ATOMS: atom_id res chain seq x y z
N MET A 1 -1.02 -13.50 -1.46
CA MET A 1 -1.86 -13.40 -0.25
C MET A 1 -1.34 -12.26 0.59
N VAL A 2 -1.97 -11.10 0.43
CA VAL A 2 -1.68 -9.90 1.19
C VAL A 2 -2.48 -9.87 2.50
N LYS A 3 -1.86 -9.41 3.59
CA LYS A 3 -2.60 -8.98 4.78
C LYS A 3 -2.62 -7.45 4.78
N PHE A 4 -3.77 -6.86 5.08
CA PHE A 4 -3.87 -5.41 5.16
C PHE A 4 -4.95 -5.00 6.16
N GLU A 5 -4.79 -3.80 6.71
CA GLU A 5 -5.70 -3.22 7.69
C GLU A 5 -5.85 -1.72 7.43
N LEU A 6 -7.10 -1.25 7.41
CA LEU A 6 -7.38 0.19 7.36
C LEU A 6 -7.66 0.72 8.77
N LEU A 7 -6.71 1.46 9.32
CA LEU A 7 -6.85 2.21 10.57
C LEU A 7 -7.68 3.46 10.30
N LYS A 8 -9.01 3.32 10.32
CA LYS A 8 -9.96 4.36 9.90
C LYS A 8 -9.82 5.68 10.66
N ASP A 9 -9.54 5.62 11.96
CA ASP A 9 -9.38 6.80 12.81
C ASP A 9 -8.13 7.61 12.43
N ALA A 10 -7.06 6.92 12.03
CA ALA A 10 -5.82 7.54 11.57
C ALA A 10 -5.83 7.87 10.07
N GLY A 11 -6.69 7.21 9.30
CA GLY A 11 -6.66 7.25 7.84
C GLY A 11 -5.40 6.60 7.27
N VAL A 12 -4.91 5.55 7.92
CA VAL A 12 -3.69 4.85 7.53
C VAL A 12 -4.03 3.44 7.05
N LEU A 13 -3.55 3.07 5.86
CA LEU A 13 -3.57 1.69 5.40
C LEU A 13 -2.25 1.01 5.77
N LEU A 14 -2.31 -0.07 6.54
CA LEU A 14 -1.20 -0.98 6.76
C LEU A 14 -1.27 -2.12 5.76
N VAL A 15 -0.16 -2.43 5.08
CA VAL A 15 -0.03 -3.52 4.12
C VAL A 15 1.15 -4.40 4.50
N GLU A 16 0.88 -5.69 4.72
CA GLU A 16 1.83 -6.75 5.05
C GLU A 16 1.85 -7.79 3.92
N PRO A 17 2.69 -7.60 2.89
CA PRO A 17 2.83 -8.54 1.80
C PRO A 17 3.69 -9.73 2.22
N LYS A 18 3.10 -10.93 2.23
CA LYS A 18 3.82 -12.19 2.50
C LYS A 18 4.45 -12.83 1.26
N SER A 19 4.02 -12.38 0.08
CA SER A 19 4.46 -12.87 -1.23
C SER A 19 4.49 -11.70 -2.22
N ALA A 20 4.96 -11.94 -3.45
CA ALA A 20 4.72 -11.01 -4.55
C ALA A 20 3.23 -10.66 -4.61
N LEU A 21 2.92 -9.36 -4.72
CA LEU A 21 1.56 -8.86 -4.81
C LEU A 21 1.05 -9.08 -6.23
N SER A 22 -0.11 -9.68 -6.34
CA SER A 22 -0.81 -9.89 -7.61
C SER A 22 -1.79 -8.75 -7.88
N ALA A 23 -2.27 -8.65 -9.13
CA ALA A 23 -3.36 -7.74 -9.48
C ALA A 23 -4.61 -7.92 -8.58
N ASP A 24 -4.85 -9.14 -8.09
CA ASP A 24 -6.00 -9.47 -7.27
C ASP A 24 -5.88 -8.93 -5.86
N ASP A 25 -4.68 -9.01 -5.28
CA ASP A 25 -4.37 -8.41 -3.97
C ASP A 25 -4.64 -6.88 -4.01
N PHE A 26 -4.27 -6.20 -5.10
CA PHE A 26 -4.58 -4.76 -5.26
C PHE A 26 -6.07 -4.48 -5.41
N ARG A 27 -6.80 -5.33 -6.15
CA ARG A 27 -8.26 -5.20 -6.30
C ARG A 27 -8.97 -5.34 -4.94
N GLU A 28 -8.50 -6.23 -4.08
CA GLU A 28 -9.02 -6.41 -2.73
C GLU A 28 -8.78 -5.19 -1.84
N ILE A 29 -7.55 -4.68 -1.82
CA ILE A 29 -7.20 -3.47 -1.07
C ILE A 29 -8.08 -2.28 -1.51
N SER A 30 -8.24 -2.11 -2.82
CA SER A 30 -9.02 -1.01 -3.42
C SER A 30 -10.48 -1.01 -2.97
N ARG A 31 -11.11 -2.19 -2.91
CA ARG A 31 -12.49 -2.33 -2.41
C ARG A 31 -12.67 -1.83 -0.97
N VAL A 32 -11.61 -1.84 -0.17
CA VAL A 32 -11.64 -1.38 1.22
C VAL A 32 -11.33 0.11 1.35
N ILE A 33 -10.37 0.63 0.57
CA ILE A 33 -9.98 2.04 0.65
C ILE A 33 -10.90 2.98 -0.14
N ASP A 34 -11.50 2.53 -1.25
CA ASP A 34 -12.33 3.38 -2.12
C ASP A 34 -13.52 4.00 -1.36
N PRO A 35 -14.28 3.25 -0.52
CA PRO A 35 -15.35 3.84 0.28
C PRO A 35 -14.83 4.86 1.29
N TYR A 36 -13.68 4.57 1.93
CA TYR A 36 -13.07 5.47 2.90
C TYR A 36 -12.62 6.78 2.25
N ILE A 37 -11.96 6.69 1.10
CA ILE A 37 -11.48 7.87 0.36
C ILE A 37 -12.65 8.65 -0.23
N ARG A 38 -13.75 8.00 -0.62
CA ARG A 38 -14.97 8.68 -1.05
C ARG A 38 -15.61 9.47 0.10
N GLU A 39 -15.57 8.94 1.32
CA GLU A 39 -16.15 9.58 2.51
C GLU A 39 -15.24 10.68 3.08
N LYS A 40 -13.94 10.40 3.24
CA LYS A 40 -12.97 11.28 3.91
C LYS A 40 -12.16 12.15 2.95
N GLY A 41 -12.30 11.93 1.65
CA GLY A 41 -11.59 12.66 0.59
C GLY A 41 -10.17 12.16 0.33
N LYS A 42 -9.49 11.62 1.34
CA LYS A 42 -8.11 11.13 1.23
C LYS A 42 -7.74 10.07 2.28
N LEU A 43 -6.62 9.41 2.04
CA LEU A 43 -5.90 8.56 2.97
C LEU A 43 -4.71 9.36 3.53
N THR A 44 -4.63 9.48 4.84
CA THR A 44 -3.52 10.16 5.54
C THR A 44 -2.18 9.48 5.27
N GLY A 45 -2.16 8.15 5.18
CA GLY A 45 -0.91 7.46 4.95
C GLY A 45 -1.05 6.01 4.52
N LEU A 46 0.03 5.52 3.93
CA LEU A 46 0.23 4.12 3.60
C LEU A 46 1.49 3.64 4.31
N LEU A 47 1.36 2.59 5.11
CA LEU A 47 2.46 1.89 5.75
C LEU A 47 2.59 0.50 5.13
N ILE A 48 3.75 0.22 4.56
CA ILE A 48 4.09 -1.10 4.01
C ILE A 48 5.10 -1.76 4.95
N GLU A 49 4.72 -2.87 5.57
CA GLU A 49 5.58 -3.66 6.43
C GLU A 49 5.96 -4.97 5.71
N ALA A 50 7.20 -5.05 5.24
CA ALA A 50 7.71 -6.20 4.49
C ALA A 50 9.03 -6.68 5.12
N PRO A 51 8.98 -7.56 6.15
CA PRO A 51 10.17 -8.04 6.86
C PRO A 51 11.17 -8.72 5.91
N SER A 52 10.67 -9.58 5.03
CA SER A 52 11.43 -10.19 3.95
C SER A 52 10.87 -9.75 2.60
N PHE A 53 11.74 -9.39 1.66
CA PHE A 53 11.33 -8.99 0.32
C PHE A 53 10.94 -10.22 -0.52
N PRO A 54 9.67 -10.39 -0.92
CA PRO A 54 9.25 -11.59 -1.63
C PRO A 54 9.47 -11.51 -3.15
N GLY A 55 10.34 -10.62 -3.63
CA GLY A 55 10.71 -10.49 -5.04
C GLY A 55 9.83 -9.51 -5.84
N TRP A 56 9.80 -8.23 -5.46
CA TRP A 56 9.31 -7.19 -6.37
C TRP A 56 10.46 -6.79 -7.31
N ASP A 57 10.22 -6.59 -8.61
CA ASP A 57 11.29 -6.13 -9.51
C ASP A 57 11.87 -4.76 -9.07
N SER A 58 11.07 -3.95 -8.35
CA SER A 58 11.55 -2.90 -7.44
C SER A 58 10.43 -2.45 -6.50
N PHE A 59 10.78 -1.87 -5.35
CA PHE A 59 9.85 -1.10 -4.51
C PHE A 59 9.14 0.01 -5.32
N GLY A 60 9.84 0.61 -6.29
CA GLY A 60 9.28 1.56 -7.25
C GLY A 60 8.15 0.98 -8.09
N ALA A 61 8.28 -0.26 -8.58
CA ALA A 61 7.25 -0.94 -9.34
C ALA A 61 6.01 -1.25 -8.48
N LEU A 62 6.19 -1.62 -7.21
CA LEU A 62 5.07 -1.73 -6.27
C LEU A 62 4.37 -0.38 -6.12
N ILE A 63 5.14 0.69 -5.85
CA ILE A 63 4.59 2.03 -5.70
C ILE A 63 3.90 2.49 -7.00
N GLU A 64 4.39 2.12 -8.18
CA GLU A 64 3.75 2.39 -9.47
C GLU A 64 2.46 1.61 -9.71
N HIS A 65 2.38 0.36 -9.24
CA HIS A 65 1.13 -0.40 -9.23
C HIS A 65 0.17 0.11 -8.15
N MET A 66 0.67 0.61 -7.03
CA MET A 66 -0.12 1.31 -6.02
C MET A 66 -0.55 2.72 -6.46
N LYS A 67 0.16 3.34 -7.42
CA LYS A 67 -0.31 4.52 -8.16
C LYS A 67 -1.50 4.17 -9.08
N PHE A 68 -1.85 2.89 -9.18
CA PHE A 68 -2.80 2.35 -10.14
C PHE A 68 -4.08 1.81 -9.50
N VAL A 69 -4.80 2.69 -8.79
CA VAL A 69 -6.25 2.78 -8.99
C VAL A 69 -6.58 4.25 -9.11
N HIS A 70 -6.88 4.70 -10.32
CA HIS A 70 -7.64 5.92 -10.66
C HIS A 70 -7.51 7.10 -9.67
N ASP A 71 -6.51 7.97 -9.85
CA ASP A 71 -6.28 9.20 -9.07
C ASP A 71 -6.04 9.04 -7.55
N HIS A 72 -6.04 7.82 -6.98
CA HIS A 72 -5.83 7.63 -5.54
C HIS A 72 -4.43 8.02 -5.06
N HIS A 73 -3.40 7.98 -5.90
CA HIS A 73 -2.06 8.44 -5.53
C HIS A 73 -2.01 9.91 -5.14
N ARG A 74 -2.92 10.75 -5.68
CA ARG A 74 -3.06 12.17 -5.29
C ARG A 74 -3.75 12.34 -3.94
N LYS A 75 -4.34 11.27 -3.44
CA LYS A 75 -5.14 11.21 -2.22
C LYS A 75 -4.43 10.42 -1.11
N ILE A 76 -3.15 10.07 -1.27
CA ILE A 76 -2.32 9.52 -0.21
C ILE A 76 -1.29 10.58 0.16
N ASP A 77 -1.37 11.12 1.37
CA ASP A 77 -0.47 12.22 1.76
C ASP A 77 0.98 11.75 1.97
N ARG A 78 1.16 10.54 2.51
CA ARG A 78 2.47 10.01 2.91
C ARG A 78 2.57 8.50 2.70
N VAL A 79 3.76 8.04 2.35
CA VAL A 79 4.09 6.60 2.24
C VAL A 79 5.29 6.30 3.11
N ALA A 80 5.19 5.26 3.93
CA ALA A 80 6.26 4.72 4.74
C ALA A 80 6.45 3.24 4.41
N ALA A 81 7.71 2.80 4.35
CA ALA A 81 8.06 1.40 4.16
C ALA A 81 9.04 0.96 5.24
N VAL A 82 8.76 -0.19 5.84
CA VAL A 82 9.58 -0.82 6.88
C VAL A 82 9.97 -2.20 6.37
N THR A 83 11.28 -2.45 6.30
CA THR A 83 11.83 -3.73 5.83
C THR A 83 13.14 -4.04 6.55
N ASP A 84 13.38 -5.32 6.83
CA ASP A 84 14.64 -5.79 7.43
C ASP A 84 15.71 -6.05 6.36
N ASN A 85 15.35 -5.98 5.07
CA ASN A 85 16.28 -6.17 3.96
C ASN A 85 16.91 -4.81 3.58
N ALA A 86 18.22 -4.79 3.32
CA ALA A 86 19.03 -3.57 3.12
C ALA A 86 18.74 -2.80 1.81
N PHE A 87 17.56 -2.97 1.22
CA PHE A 87 17.17 -2.42 -0.07
C PHE A 87 16.65 -0.98 -0.01
N LEU A 88 16.31 -0.42 1.17
CA LEU A 88 15.97 1.00 1.32
C LEU A 88 17.22 1.88 1.19
N LYS A 89 17.87 1.87 0.02
CA LYS A 89 18.66 2.99 -0.46
C LYS A 89 17.72 3.86 -1.30
N ILE A 90 17.12 4.85 -0.63
CA ILE A 90 16.39 5.95 -1.26
C ILE A 90 17.42 6.92 -1.86
#